data_AF-A0A932BNV2-F1
#
_entry.id   AF-A0A932BNV2-F1
#
_cell.length_a   1.000
_cell.length_b   1.000
_cell.length_c   1.000
_cell.angle_alpha   90.00
_cell.angle_beta   90.00
_cell.angle_gamma   90.00
#
_symmetry.space_group_name_H-M   'P 1'
#
loop_
_entity.id
_entity.type
_entity.pdbx_description
1 polymer ?
#
loop_
_entity_poly.entity_id
_entity_poly.type
_entity_poly.pdbx_seq_one_letter_code
_entity_poly.pdbx_strand_id
1 'polypeptide(L)'
;MALPRLEPVAVLRPEQQRLARRVLAGLTLVVALWLGYALGRGQSLAEVSRLYRDASTLQYTLDTGQMIVHYARTGGTLKPLLQAPDGTSLMDFSDWDYQSSVVVDGQRFEWVRLVPTDTVDYARNRIVAGLSSGTWTLSREITVSGDTATVQLTFQTTRPVQEVRVTVAHANWYYLQVTPDAQGFTATVPRATRGEIETGVVRDPTYEVRLTAEPAGERLPDLVRVGPATPFGVQSVATQYVLRNPAPGEYVRVATETVRWRRI
;
A
#
# COMPACT_ATOMS: atom_id res chain seq x y z
N MET A 1 -47.97 -39.15 -27.40
CA MET A 1 -46.71 -38.39 -27.49
C MET A 1 -47.04 -37.01 -28.05
N ALA A 2 -46.95 -35.96 -27.23
CA ALA A 2 -47.22 -34.59 -27.67
C ALA A 2 -45.89 -33.92 -28.06
N LEU A 3 -45.84 -33.29 -29.24
CA LEU A 3 -44.69 -32.51 -29.71
C LEU A 3 -44.54 -31.23 -28.87
N PRO A 4 -43.32 -30.79 -28.51
CA PRO A 4 -43.12 -29.55 -27.79
C PRO A 4 -43.56 -28.35 -28.65
N ARG A 5 -44.32 -27.42 -28.05
CA ARG A 5 -44.66 -26.13 -28.64
C ARG A 5 -43.37 -25.33 -28.86
N LEU A 6 -43.06 -25.03 -30.11
CA LEU A 6 -42.05 -24.03 -30.48
C LEU A 6 -42.66 -22.66 -30.24
N GLU A 7 -42.22 -21.95 -29.20
CA GLU A 7 -42.50 -20.53 -29.05
C GLU A 7 -41.67 -19.74 -30.07
N PRO A 8 -42.27 -18.78 -30.80
CA PRO A 8 -41.50 -17.97 -31.75
C PRO A 8 -40.50 -17.10 -30.99
N VAL A 9 -39.21 -17.29 -31.28
CA VAL A 9 -38.17 -16.33 -30.90
C VAL A 9 -38.54 -14.99 -31.52
N ALA A 10 -38.78 -13.97 -30.68
CA ALA A 10 -39.15 -12.64 -31.13
C ALA A 10 -38.00 -12.03 -31.96
N VAL A 11 -38.08 -12.16 -33.29
CA VAL A 11 -37.17 -11.49 -34.23
C VAL A 11 -37.58 -10.01 -34.27
N LEU A 12 -36.79 -9.16 -33.61
CA LEU A 12 -36.98 -7.71 -33.63
C LEU A 12 -37.07 -7.22 -35.07
N ARG A 13 -38.12 -6.44 -35.39
CA ARG A 13 -38.28 -5.84 -36.73
C ARG A 13 -37.08 -4.96 -37.06
N PRO A 14 -36.71 -4.77 -38.34
CA PRO A 14 -35.53 -3.99 -38.73
C PRO A 14 -35.50 -2.56 -38.14
N GLU A 15 -36.68 -1.95 -37.97
CA GLU A 15 -36.85 -0.64 -37.33
C GLU A 15 -36.57 -0.67 -35.82
N GLN A 16 -36.99 -1.74 -35.13
CA GLN A 16 -36.69 -1.99 -33.72
C GLN A 16 -35.19 -2.28 -33.52
N GLN A 17 -34.54 -2.95 -34.46
CA GLN A 17 -33.08 -3.15 -34.43
C GLN A 17 -32.30 -1.85 -34.65
N ARG A 18 -32.77 -0.98 -35.57
CA ARG A 18 -32.18 0.35 -35.78
C ARG A 18 -32.36 1.25 -34.55
N LEU A 19 -33.54 1.21 -33.93
CA LEU A 19 -33.82 1.91 -32.68
C LEU A 19 -32.93 1.38 -31.54
N ALA A 20 -32.86 0.06 -31.37
CA ALA A 20 -32.02 -0.58 -30.37
C ALA A 20 -30.54 -0.24 -30.55
N ARG A 21 -30.02 -0.19 -31.79
CA ARG A 21 -28.65 0.25 -32.08
C ARG A 21 -28.42 1.71 -31.74
N ARG A 22 -29.39 2.60 -32.01
CA ARG A 22 -29.30 4.03 -31.65
C ARG A 22 -29.37 4.24 -30.15
N VAL A 23 -30.23 3.50 -29.46
CA VAL A 23 -30.34 3.51 -27.99
C VAL A 23 -29.06 2.96 -27.37
N LEU A 24 -28.51 1.87 -27.88
CA LEU A 24 -27.24 1.30 -27.43
C LEU A 24 -26.09 2.27 -27.65
N ALA A 25 -25.98 2.87 -28.84
CA ALA A 25 -24.96 3.87 -29.14
C ALA A 25 -25.11 5.11 -28.23
N GLY A 26 -26.34 5.56 -27.99
CA GLY A 26 -26.64 6.65 -27.05
C GLY A 26 -26.26 6.30 -25.62
N LEU A 27 -26.57 5.09 -25.14
CA LEU A 27 -26.17 4.58 -23.83
C LEU A 27 -24.65 4.47 -23.71
N THR A 28 -23.96 3.96 -24.73
CA THR A 28 -22.49 3.90 -24.75
C THR A 28 -21.89 5.29 -24.71
N LEU A 29 -22.48 6.27 -25.42
CA LEU A 29 -22.02 7.65 -25.40
C LEU A 29 -22.27 8.31 -24.05
N VAL A 30 -23.42 8.05 -23.42
CA VAL A 30 -23.74 8.52 -22.06
C VAL A 30 -22.81 7.90 -21.04
N VAL A 31 -22.50 6.60 -21.14
CA VAL A 31 -21.52 5.93 -20.29
C VAL A 31 -20.12 6.51 -20.54
N ALA A 32 -19.72 6.78 -21.78
CA ALA A 32 -18.45 7.42 -22.10
C ALA A 32 -18.37 8.87 -21.61
N LEU A 33 -19.47 9.62 -21.65
CA LEU A 33 -19.59 10.97 -21.09
C LEU A 33 -19.60 10.95 -19.57
N TRP A 34 -20.26 9.97 -18.96
CA TRP A 34 -20.31 9.81 -17.50
C TRP A 34 -18.96 9.35 -16.96
N LEU A 35 -18.30 8.42 -17.66
CA LEU A 35 -16.89 8.10 -17.45
C LEU A 35 -16.07 9.37 -17.65
N GLY A 36 -16.18 10.08 -18.77
CA GLY A 36 -15.47 11.35 -19.03
C GLY A 36 -15.66 12.42 -17.95
N TYR A 37 -16.88 12.54 -17.40
CA TYR A 37 -17.23 13.48 -16.34
C TYR A 37 -16.71 13.03 -14.97
N ALA A 38 -16.82 11.74 -14.63
CA ALA A 38 -16.13 11.15 -13.49
C ALA A 38 -14.59 11.23 -13.62
N LEU A 39 -14.08 11.18 -14.86
CA LEU A 39 -12.69 11.31 -15.31
C LEU A 39 -12.22 12.77 -15.43
N GLY A 40 -13.05 13.75 -15.08
CA GLY A 40 -12.62 15.14 -14.83
C GLY A 40 -11.58 15.27 -13.70
N ARG A 41 -11.21 14.15 -13.06
CA ARG A 41 -10.07 13.98 -12.15
C ARG A 41 -8.80 13.41 -12.81
N GLY A 42 -8.60 13.62 -14.11
CA GLY A 42 -7.27 13.52 -14.74
C GLY A 42 -6.65 12.12 -14.84
N GLN A 43 -7.45 11.05 -14.87
CA GLN A 43 -6.94 9.68 -15.00
C GLN A 43 -7.01 9.17 -16.45
N SER A 44 -5.92 8.58 -16.95
CA SER A 44 -5.85 8.05 -18.32
C SER A 44 -6.56 6.69 -18.48
N LEU A 45 -6.98 6.32 -19.69
CA LEU A 45 -7.58 4.98 -19.95
C LEU A 45 -6.64 3.82 -19.57
N ALA A 46 -5.32 4.04 -19.66
CA ALA A 46 -4.31 3.08 -19.21
C ALA A 46 -4.34 2.91 -17.67
N GLU A 47 -4.54 4.00 -16.91
CA GLU A 47 -4.68 3.94 -15.45
C GLU A 47 -5.99 3.28 -15.02
N VAL A 48 -7.10 3.52 -15.74
CA VAL A 48 -8.39 2.87 -15.44
C VAL A 48 -8.33 1.36 -15.70
N SER A 49 -7.70 0.95 -16.81
CA SER A 49 -7.51 -0.48 -17.11
C SER A 49 -6.58 -1.16 -16.10
N ARG A 50 -5.52 -0.48 -15.64
CA ARG A 50 -4.69 -0.94 -14.52
C ARG A 50 -5.51 -1.06 -13.24
N LEU A 51 -6.26 -0.03 -12.86
CA LEU A 51 -7.13 -0.06 -11.69
C LEU A 51 -8.13 -1.22 -11.74
N TYR A 52 -8.75 -1.49 -12.90
CA TYR A 52 -9.70 -2.59 -13.06
C TYR A 52 -9.01 -3.96 -12.93
N ARG A 53 -7.83 -4.13 -13.54
CA ARG A 53 -7.02 -5.34 -13.40
C ARG A 53 -6.61 -5.56 -11.94
N ASP A 54 -6.07 -4.53 -11.31
CA ASP A 54 -5.58 -4.54 -9.94
C ASP A 54 -6.70 -4.74 -8.91
N ALA A 55 -7.89 -4.16 -9.15
CA ALA A 55 -9.07 -4.40 -8.34
C ALA A 55 -9.59 -5.84 -8.48
N SER A 56 -9.49 -6.44 -9.67
CA SER A 56 -9.92 -7.83 -9.92
C SER A 56 -8.98 -8.87 -9.30
N THR A 57 -7.69 -8.56 -9.19
CA THR A 57 -6.68 -9.41 -8.55
C THR A 57 -6.43 -9.05 -7.09
N LEU A 58 -7.05 -7.96 -6.62
CA LEU A 58 -6.84 -7.40 -5.29
C LEU A 58 -5.34 -7.16 -5.05
N GLN A 59 -4.63 -6.66 -6.06
CA GLN A 59 -3.20 -6.35 -6.03
C GLN A 59 -2.98 -5.01 -6.72
N TYR A 60 -2.50 -4.01 -5.99
CA TYR A 60 -2.22 -2.69 -6.53
C TYR A 60 -0.72 -2.47 -6.69
N THR A 61 -0.32 -1.90 -7.83
CA THR A 61 1.09 -1.64 -8.13
C THR A 61 1.32 -0.19 -8.56
N LEU A 62 2.19 0.52 -7.86
CA LEU A 62 2.76 1.78 -8.34
C LEU A 62 4.14 1.52 -8.94
N ASP A 63 4.41 2.05 -10.12
CA ASP A 63 5.69 1.87 -10.81
C ASP A 63 6.12 3.20 -11.45
N THR A 64 7.25 3.73 -10.98
CA THR A 64 7.86 4.96 -11.50
C THR A 64 8.98 4.68 -12.51
N GLY A 65 9.31 3.41 -12.78
CA GLY A 65 10.50 2.97 -13.52
C GLY A 65 11.79 3.00 -12.68
N GLN A 66 11.76 3.61 -11.49
CA GLN A 66 12.86 3.64 -10.52
C GLN A 66 12.49 2.97 -9.19
N MET A 67 11.22 2.93 -8.83
CA MET A 67 10.75 2.18 -7.67
C MET A 67 9.39 1.59 -7.98
N ILE A 68 9.20 0.35 -7.54
CA ILE A 68 7.94 -0.35 -7.65
C ILE A 68 7.39 -0.56 -6.23
N VAL A 69 6.12 -0.25 -6.01
CA VAL A 69 5.40 -0.52 -4.77
C VAL A 69 4.24 -1.45 -5.05
N HIS A 70 4.27 -2.62 -4.42
CA HIS A 70 3.21 -3.61 -4.52
C HIS A 70 2.40 -3.68 -3.23
N TYR A 71 1.08 -3.80 -3.35
CA TYR A 71 0.16 -3.99 -2.22
C TYR A 71 -0.90 -5.03 -2.57
N ALA A 72 -0.92 -6.19 -1.91
CA ALA A 72 -1.88 -7.28 -2.18
C ALA A 72 -2.94 -7.39 -1.08
N ARG A 73 -4.24 -7.26 -1.39
CA ARG A 73 -5.43 -7.17 -0.52
C ARG A 73 -6.14 -8.49 -0.17
N THR A 74 -5.99 -9.59 -0.92
CA THR A 74 -6.58 -10.90 -0.53
C THR A 74 -5.72 -12.08 -0.95
N GLY A 75 -5.43 -12.98 -0.02
CA GLY A 75 -4.72 -14.24 -0.28
C GLY A 75 -3.20 -14.12 -0.43
N GLY A 76 -2.65 -12.90 -0.30
CA GLY A 76 -1.22 -12.64 -0.17
C GLY A 76 -0.86 -12.06 1.20
N THR A 77 0.37 -11.59 1.37
CA THR A 77 0.90 -11.13 2.66
C THR A 77 0.27 -9.84 3.22
N LEU A 78 -0.61 -9.12 2.51
CA LEU A 78 -1.16 -7.81 2.93
C LEU A 78 -0.10 -6.74 3.24
N LYS A 79 1.11 -6.85 2.68
CA LYS A 79 2.23 -5.96 2.98
C LYS A 79 2.54 -5.05 1.79
N PRO A 80 2.63 -3.73 1.98
CA PRO A 80 3.33 -2.89 1.03
C PRO A 80 4.78 -3.36 0.89
N LEU A 81 5.20 -3.72 -0.33
CA LEU A 81 6.55 -4.13 -0.68
C LEU A 81 7.16 -3.10 -1.63
N LEU A 82 8.32 -2.57 -1.27
CA LEU A 82 9.15 -1.75 -2.15
C LEU A 82 10.11 -2.64 -2.93
N GLN A 83 10.23 -2.42 -4.23
CA GLN A 83 11.15 -3.14 -5.11
C GLN A 83 11.96 -2.20 -6.00
N ALA A 84 13.15 -2.65 -6.36
CA ALA A 84 13.96 -2.04 -7.41
C ALA A 84 13.35 -2.36 -8.80
N PRO A 85 13.71 -1.62 -9.86
CA PRO A 85 13.18 -1.84 -11.21
C PRO A 85 13.45 -3.23 -11.80
N ASP A 86 14.44 -3.96 -11.26
CA ASP A 86 14.78 -5.31 -11.69
C ASP A 86 14.01 -6.41 -10.93
N GLY A 87 13.07 -6.02 -10.06
CA GLY A 87 12.24 -6.93 -9.27
C GLY A 87 12.86 -7.35 -7.92
N THR A 88 14.03 -6.84 -7.55
CA THR A 88 14.63 -7.10 -6.24
C THR A 88 13.77 -6.49 -5.12
N SER A 89 13.39 -7.30 -4.12
CA SER A 89 12.69 -6.81 -2.92
C SER A 89 13.61 -5.94 -2.06
N LEU A 90 13.29 -4.66 -1.93
CA LEU A 90 14.11 -3.68 -1.21
C LEU A 90 13.70 -3.46 0.23
N MET A 91 12.43 -3.64 0.58
CA MET A 91 11.87 -3.50 1.94
C MET A 91 10.39 -3.84 1.91
N ASP A 92 9.85 -4.52 2.93
CA ASP A 92 8.40 -4.57 3.15
C ASP A 92 7.97 -3.91 4.46
N PHE A 93 6.74 -3.41 4.49
CA PHE A 93 6.07 -2.98 5.71
C PHE A 93 5.35 -4.19 6.30
N SER A 94 5.91 -4.77 7.35
CA SER A 94 5.49 -6.05 7.89
C SER A 94 4.34 -5.87 8.88
N ASP A 95 3.15 -5.66 8.34
CA ASP A 95 1.90 -5.50 9.11
C ASP A 95 1.54 -6.73 9.96
N TRP A 96 2.19 -7.87 9.71
CA TRP A 96 1.99 -9.13 10.44
C TRP A 96 3.13 -9.47 11.42
N ASP A 97 4.20 -8.67 11.44
CA ASP A 97 5.25 -8.86 12.44
C ASP A 97 4.72 -8.51 13.84
N TYR A 98 5.11 -9.28 14.84
CA TYR A 98 4.70 -9.06 16.23
C TYR A 98 5.12 -7.69 16.78
N GLN A 99 6.17 -7.10 16.22
CA GLN A 99 6.64 -5.76 16.55
C GLN A 99 5.70 -4.67 16.04
N SER A 100 5.00 -4.89 14.92
CA SER A 100 4.03 -3.94 14.38
C SER A 100 2.85 -3.80 15.34
N SER A 101 2.61 -2.59 15.84
CA SER A 101 1.50 -2.34 16.75
C SER A 101 0.98 -0.91 16.70
N VAL A 102 -0.29 -0.76 17.05
CA VAL A 102 -0.92 0.52 17.34
C VAL A 102 -1.49 0.44 18.74
N VAL A 103 -1.12 1.36 19.63
CA VAL A 103 -1.66 1.45 20.99
C VAL A 103 -2.35 2.79 21.14
N VAL A 104 -3.64 2.79 21.45
CA VAL A 104 -4.43 4.01 21.69
C VAL A 104 -4.94 3.95 23.12
N ASP A 105 -4.52 4.91 23.95
CA ASP A 105 -4.87 4.97 25.39
C ASP A 105 -4.69 3.64 26.13
N GLY A 106 -3.57 2.95 25.84
CA GLY A 106 -3.22 1.66 26.45
C GLY A 106 -3.87 0.43 25.81
N GLN A 107 -4.84 0.60 24.91
CA GLN A 107 -5.43 -0.51 24.16
C GLN A 107 -4.62 -0.81 22.89
N ARG A 108 -4.17 -2.06 22.74
CA ARG A 108 -3.40 -2.52 21.57
C ARG A 108 -4.31 -3.00 20.44
N PHE A 109 -3.94 -2.64 19.21
CA PHE A 109 -4.56 -3.03 17.95
C PHE A 109 -3.48 -3.59 16.99
N GLU A 110 -3.88 -4.57 16.19
CA GLU A 110 -3.02 -5.21 15.20
C GLU A 110 -3.15 -4.53 13.83
N TRP A 111 -2.01 -4.39 13.14
CA TRP A 111 -1.93 -3.84 11.79
C TRP A 111 -2.65 -4.70 10.74
N VAL A 112 -2.78 -6.01 10.98
CA VAL A 112 -3.45 -7.00 10.10
C VAL A 112 -4.89 -6.58 9.74
N ARG A 113 -5.51 -5.66 10.51
CA ARG A 113 -6.86 -5.14 10.26
C ARG A 113 -6.92 -3.89 9.39
N LEU A 114 -5.80 -3.48 8.77
CA LEU A 114 -5.79 -2.45 7.73
C LEU A 114 -6.55 -2.94 6.50
N VAL A 115 -7.82 -2.54 6.40
CA VAL A 115 -8.59 -2.73 5.18
C VAL A 115 -8.40 -1.47 4.35
N PRO A 116 -7.90 -1.54 3.10
CA PRO A 116 -7.78 -0.35 2.27
C PRO A 116 -9.17 0.27 2.07
N THR A 117 -9.34 1.49 2.58
CA THR A 117 -10.59 2.26 2.49
C THR A 117 -10.67 3.01 1.18
N ASP A 118 -9.53 3.44 0.61
CA ASP A 118 -9.43 4.20 -0.64
C ASP A 118 -8.37 3.59 -1.58
N THR A 119 -8.86 3.07 -2.71
CA THR A 119 -8.30 2.01 -3.56
C THR A 119 -7.16 2.39 -4.52
N VAL A 120 -6.20 3.22 -4.11
CA VAL A 120 -5.05 3.70 -4.93
C VAL A 120 -5.39 4.83 -5.91
N ASP A 121 -4.53 5.86 -5.94
CA ASP A 121 -4.58 7.04 -6.80
C ASP A 121 -3.34 7.05 -7.70
N TYR A 122 -3.44 6.42 -8.88
CA TYR A 122 -2.34 6.27 -9.83
C TYR A 122 -1.86 7.61 -10.41
N ALA A 123 -2.74 8.61 -10.54
CA ALA A 123 -2.36 9.94 -11.03
C ALA A 123 -1.38 10.63 -10.07
N ARG A 124 -1.44 10.31 -8.78
CA ARG A 124 -0.53 10.83 -7.75
C ARG A 124 0.51 9.83 -7.28
N ASN A 125 0.59 8.66 -7.90
CA ASN A 125 1.39 7.52 -7.42
C ASN A 125 1.21 7.29 -5.92
N ARG A 126 -0.04 7.13 -5.47
CA ARG A 126 -0.41 7.16 -4.06
C ARG A 126 -1.28 5.98 -3.65
N ILE A 127 -0.95 5.30 -2.55
CA ILE A 127 -1.75 4.24 -1.92
C ILE A 127 -2.14 4.69 -0.51
N VAL A 128 -3.40 4.51 -0.10
CA VAL A 128 -3.85 4.82 1.27
C VAL A 128 -4.48 3.58 1.90
N ALA A 129 -4.02 3.21 3.09
CA ALA A 129 -4.61 2.17 3.92
C ALA A 129 -5.04 2.75 5.26
N GLY A 130 -6.15 2.28 5.82
CA GLY A 130 -6.71 2.79 7.07
C GLY A 130 -7.06 1.68 8.06
N LEU A 131 -6.78 1.93 9.36
CA LEU A 131 -7.23 1.12 10.48
C LEU A 131 -8.23 1.97 11.25
N SER A 132 -9.47 1.51 11.37
CA SER A 132 -10.52 2.26 12.07
C SER A 132 -11.15 1.44 13.18
N SER A 133 -11.49 2.11 14.28
CA SER A 133 -12.25 1.56 15.41
C SER A 133 -13.69 2.09 15.46
N GLY A 134 -14.08 2.93 14.49
CA GLY A 134 -15.32 3.72 14.49
C GLY A 134 -15.23 5.02 15.29
N THR A 135 -14.31 5.14 16.25
CA THR A 135 -14.07 6.40 17.00
C THR A 135 -12.78 7.11 16.61
N TRP A 136 -11.83 6.37 16.05
CA TRP A 136 -10.60 6.90 15.49
C TRP A 136 -10.20 6.12 14.23
N THR A 137 -9.33 6.73 13.43
CA THR A 137 -8.73 6.15 12.23
C THR A 137 -7.23 6.47 12.19
N LEU A 138 -6.40 5.45 11.98
CA LEU A 138 -4.99 5.60 11.61
C LEU A 138 -4.85 5.29 10.13
N SER A 139 -4.33 6.25 9.37
CA SER A 139 -4.09 6.11 7.93
C SER A 139 -2.60 6.04 7.64
N ARG A 140 -2.21 5.15 6.73
CA ARG A 140 -0.89 5.07 6.11
C ARG A 140 -1.02 5.41 4.64
N GLU A 141 -0.40 6.49 4.24
CA GLU A 141 -0.34 6.94 2.85
C GLU A 141 1.08 6.73 2.31
N ILE A 142 1.21 6.04 1.17
CA ILE A 142 2.47 5.81 0.48
C ILE A 142 2.44 6.56 -0.84
N THR A 143 3.38 7.47 -1.05
CA THR A 143 3.57 8.21 -2.30
C THR A 143 4.95 7.92 -2.88
N VAL A 144 5.04 7.69 -4.19
CA VAL A 144 6.29 7.30 -4.86
C VAL A 144 6.71 8.34 -5.89
N SER A 145 7.97 8.74 -5.84
CA SER A 145 8.58 9.68 -6.80
C SER A 145 10.02 9.25 -7.08
N GLY A 146 10.29 8.79 -8.30
CA GLY A 146 11.60 8.27 -8.68
C GLY A 146 12.00 7.07 -7.81
N ASP A 147 13.18 7.15 -7.19
CA ASP A 147 13.79 6.17 -6.28
C ASP A 147 13.36 6.34 -4.80
N THR A 148 12.39 7.21 -4.55
CA THR A 148 11.98 7.60 -3.21
C THR A 148 10.52 7.20 -2.97
N ALA A 149 10.25 6.52 -1.85
CA ALA A 149 8.91 6.35 -1.29
C ALA A 149 8.77 7.19 -0.01
N THR A 150 7.70 7.97 0.06
CA THR A 150 7.31 8.72 1.26
C THR A 150 6.08 8.06 1.86
N VAL A 151 6.16 7.71 3.14
CA VAL A 151 5.07 7.09 3.91
C VAL A 151 4.64 8.04 5.00
N GLN A 152 3.41 8.54 4.91
CA GLN A 152 2.82 9.43 5.90
C GLN A 152 1.82 8.66 6.77
N LEU A 153 2.05 8.70 8.08
CA LEU A 153 1.13 8.17 9.09
C LEU A 153 0.32 9.33 9.66
N THR A 154 -1.01 9.21 9.59
CA THR A 154 -1.94 10.24 10.04
C THR A 154 -2.99 9.63 10.94
N PHE A 155 -3.28 10.26 12.07
CA PHE A 155 -4.28 9.84 13.03
C PHE A 155 -5.42 10.85 13.09
N GLN A 156 -6.64 10.35 13.14
CA GLN A 156 -7.85 11.14 13.33
C GLN A 156 -8.68 10.50 14.42
N THR A 157 -9.28 11.32 15.28
CA THR A 157 -10.20 10.85 16.33
C THR A 157 -11.43 11.73 16.43
N THR A 158 -12.54 11.14 16.84
CA THR A 158 -13.81 11.85 17.13
C THR A 158 -13.98 12.16 18.61
N ARG A 159 -13.10 11.63 19.47
CA ARG A 159 -13.12 11.81 20.93
C ARG A 159 -11.71 12.16 21.44
N PRO A 160 -11.59 12.78 22.62
CA PRO A 160 -10.29 12.99 23.24
C PRO A 160 -9.52 11.66 23.39
N VAL A 161 -8.26 11.66 22.96
CA VAL A 161 -7.29 10.56 23.11
C VAL A 161 -6.06 11.16 23.78
N GLN A 162 -5.51 10.48 24.78
CA GLN A 162 -4.34 10.96 25.51
C GLN A 162 -3.05 10.62 24.78
N GLU A 163 -2.94 9.39 24.29
CA GLU A 163 -1.72 8.89 23.68
C GLU A 163 -2.00 7.87 22.57
N VAL A 164 -1.30 8.05 21.45
CA VAL A 164 -1.21 7.09 20.36
C VAL A 164 0.25 6.68 20.21
N ARG A 165 0.54 5.40 20.37
CA ARG A 165 1.84 4.81 20.04
C ARG A 165 1.71 3.99 18.76
N VAL A 166 2.63 4.21 17.84
CA VAL A 166 2.66 3.48 16.58
C VAL A 166 4.04 2.87 16.42
N THR A 167 4.09 1.56 16.25
CA THR A 167 5.30 0.83 15.88
C THR A 167 5.09 0.22 14.51
N VAL A 168 5.97 0.55 13.58
CA VAL A 168 5.96 -0.01 12.23
C VAL A 168 7.16 -0.95 12.13
N ALA A 169 6.90 -2.25 12.02
CA ALA A 169 7.96 -3.18 11.69
C ALA A 169 8.14 -3.20 10.18
N HIS A 170 9.39 -3.16 9.77
CA HIS A 170 9.77 -3.40 8.41
C HIS A 170 10.37 -4.81 8.34
N ALA A 171 10.13 -5.58 7.29
CA ALA A 171 10.69 -6.92 7.10
C ALA A 171 11.15 -7.19 5.66
N ASN A 172 11.19 -8.48 5.29
CA ASN A 172 11.91 -9.04 4.16
C ASN A 172 13.38 -8.66 4.16
N TRP A 173 13.94 -8.72 5.38
CA TRP A 173 15.32 -8.44 5.64
C TRP A 173 16.33 -9.53 5.33
N TYR A 174 16.47 -9.89 4.04
CA TYR A 174 17.64 -10.60 3.48
C TYR A 174 18.95 -9.78 3.55
N TYR A 175 19.08 -8.86 4.50
CA TYR A 175 20.12 -7.84 4.52
C TYR A 175 21.33 -8.40 5.25
N LEU A 176 22.47 -8.28 4.59
CA LEU A 176 23.75 -8.64 5.15
C LEU A 176 24.13 -7.73 6.34
N GLN A 177 23.63 -6.50 6.36
CA GLN A 177 23.91 -5.51 7.41
C GLN A 177 22.76 -4.51 7.56
N VAL A 178 22.43 -4.19 8.82
CA VAL A 178 21.54 -3.09 9.22
C VAL A 178 22.30 -2.20 10.20
N THR A 179 22.32 -0.89 9.95
CA THR A 179 22.96 0.11 10.81
C THR A 179 21.92 1.16 11.19
N PRO A 180 21.35 1.12 12.41
CA PRO A 180 20.46 2.16 12.90
C PRO A 180 21.22 3.47 13.17
N ASP A 181 20.52 4.59 13.03
CA ASP A 181 20.99 5.93 13.38
C ASP A 181 19.88 6.74 14.10
N ALA A 182 20.20 7.98 14.47
CA ALA A 182 19.27 8.84 15.23
C ALA A 182 18.02 9.30 14.43
N GLN A 183 18.00 9.07 13.12
CA GLN A 183 16.94 9.47 12.20
C GLN A 183 16.28 8.27 11.53
N GLY A 184 16.73 7.04 11.73
CA GLY A 184 16.25 5.89 10.99
C GLY A 184 17.31 4.80 10.90
N PHE A 185 17.48 4.21 9.73
CA PHE A 185 18.51 3.19 9.52
C PHE A 185 18.94 3.08 8.06
N THR A 186 20.13 2.52 7.86
CA THR A 186 20.63 2.10 6.56
C THR A 186 20.83 0.60 6.56
N ALA A 187 20.48 -0.08 5.46
CA ALA A 187 20.65 -1.51 5.32
C ALA A 187 21.10 -1.89 3.90
N THR A 188 21.75 -3.04 3.76
CA THR A 188 22.22 -3.53 2.45
C THR A 188 21.46 -4.76 1.96
N VAL A 189 20.89 -4.73 0.76
CA VAL A 189 20.12 -5.82 0.15
C VAL A 189 20.95 -6.51 -0.94
N PRO A 190 20.99 -7.84 -1.02
CA PRO A 190 21.49 -8.55 -2.20
C PRO A 190 20.53 -8.42 -3.38
N ARG A 191 21.02 -8.59 -4.61
CA ARG A 191 20.13 -8.90 -5.73
C ARG A 191 19.61 -10.32 -5.57
N ALA A 192 18.33 -10.45 -5.25
CA ALA A 192 17.68 -11.75 -5.17
C ALA A 192 16.22 -11.64 -5.62
N THR A 193 15.83 -12.54 -6.51
CA THR A 193 14.43 -12.82 -6.84
C THR A 193 13.79 -13.64 -5.70
N ARG A 194 12.44 -13.65 -5.62
CA ARG A 194 11.71 -14.41 -4.59
C ARG A 194 12.09 -15.91 -4.54
N GLY A 195 12.39 -16.53 -5.69
CA GLY A 195 12.81 -17.94 -5.72
C GLY A 195 14.25 -18.16 -5.23
N GLU A 196 15.15 -17.20 -5.42
CA GLU A 196 16.53 -17.25 -4.89
C GLU A 196 16.54 -17.02 -3.37
N ILE A 197 15.64 -16.16 -2.91
CA ILE A 197 15.30 -15.94 -1.51
C ILE A 197 14.86 -17.24 -0.83
N GLU A 198 13.95 -17.99 -1.45
CA GLU A 198 13.37 -19.23 -0.89
C GLU A 198 14.37 -20.40 -0.89
N THR A 199 15.45 -20.32 -1.68
CA THR A 199 16.50 -21.34 -1.78
C THR A 199 17.75 -21.05 -0.94
N GLY A 200 17.79 -19.92 -0.23
CA GLY A 200 18.76 -19.66 0.85
C GLY A 200 20.17 -19.27 0.40
N VAL A 201 20.37 -18.81 -0.83
CA VAL A 201 21.68 -18.37 -1.33
C VAL A 201 21.67 -16.85 -1.53
N VAL A 202 22.32 -16.13 -0.62
CA VAL A 202 22.44 -14.66 -0.70
C VAL A 202 23.91 -14.28 -0.82
N ARG A 203 24.24 -13.58 -1.93
CA ARG A 203 25.56 -13.05 -2.31
C ARG A 203 25.81 -11.65 -1.72
N ASP A 204 26.98 -11.09 -2.04
CA ASP A 204 27.40 -9.69 -1.85
C ASP A 204 26.26 -8.66 -2.00
N PRO A 205 26.28 -7.57 -1.20
CA PRO A 205 25.21 -6.60 -1.22
C PRO A 205 25.20 -5.85 -2.56
N THR A 206 24.01 -5.65 -3.13
CA THR A 206 23.81 -4.97 -4.43
C THR A 206 23.12 -3.62 -4.28
N TYR A 207 22.31 -3.46 -3.23
CA TYR A 207 21.60 -2.22 -2.95
C TYR A 207 21.86 -1.75 -1.52
N GLU A 208 21.91 -0.45 -1.34
CA GLU A 208 21.81 0.20 -0.04
C GLU A 208 20.43 0.87 0.05
N VAL A 209 19.69 0.57 1.11
CA VAL A 209 18.36 1.13 1.41
C VAL A 209 18.49 1.97 2.66
N ARG A 210 18.03 3.21 2.58
CA ARG A 210 17.99 4.15 3.70
C ARG A 210 16.55 4.50 4.02
N LEU A 211 16.15 4.27 5.26
CA LEU A 211 14.91 4.78 5.82
C LEU A 211 15.23 5.93 6.76
N THR A 212 14.59 7.08 6.54
CA THR A 212 14.61 8.24 7.44
C THR A 212 13.21 8.44 8.00
N ALA A 213 13.07 8.48 9.31
CA ALA A 213 11.86 8.67 10.08
C ALA A 213 11.82 10.05 10.72
N GLU A 214 10.73 10.77 10.49
CA GLU A 214 10.44 12.08 11.05
C GLU A 214 9.15 12.01 11.89
N PRO A 215 9.27 11.81 13.21
CA PRO A 215 8.13 11.87 14.13
C PRO A 215 7.51 13.27 14.14
N ALA A 216 6.18 13.36 14.20
CA ALA A 216 5.50 14.64 14.43
C ALA A 216 5.55 15.08 15.90
N GLY A 217 5.66 14.11 16.82
CA GLY A 217 5.80 14.33 18.25
C GLY A 217 7.26 14.25 18.74
N GLU A 218 7.42 13.93 20.01
CA GLU A 218 8.73 13.72 20.64
C GLU A 218 9.49 12.59 19.94
N ARG A 219 10.77 12.81 19.64
CA ARG A 219 11.65 11.76 19.11
C ARG A 219 12.06 10.84 20.26
N LEU A 220 11.70 9.57 20.14
CA LEU A 220 12.09 8.55 21.12
C LEU A 220 13.59 8.24 21.03
N PRO A 221 14.28 7.98 22.16
CA PRO A 221 15.66 7.51 22.16
C PRO A 221 15.86 6.20 21.40
N ASP A 222 14.84 5.34 21.38
CA ASP A 222 14.76 4.08 20.68
C ASP A 222 13.88 4.17 19.42
N LEU A 223 13.92 5.31 18.71
CA LEU A 223 13.19 5.52 17.45
C LEU A 223 13.31 4.32 16.52
N VAL A 224 14.50 3.72 16.43
CA VAL A 224 14.75 2.48 15.70
C VAL A 224 15.10 1.35 16.65
N ARG A 225 14.36 0.25 16.56
CA ARG A 225 14.62 -0.99 17.28
C ARG A 225 14.96 -2.10 16.30
N VAL A 226 16.15 -2.67 16.45
CA VAL A 226 16.58 -3.85 15.68
C VAL A 226 16.02 -5.10 16.36
N GLY A 227 15.29 -5.92 15.63
CA GLY A 227 14.75 -7.19 16.10
C GLY A 227 15.81 -8.29 16.21
N PRO A 228 15.39 -9.52 16.56
CA PRO A 228 16.29 -10.66 16.70
C PRO A 228 17.05 -10.95 15.42
N ALA A 229 18.32 -11.33 15.55
CA ALA A 229 19.11 -11.87 14.45
C ALA A 229 18.89 -13.38 14.33
N THR A 230 18.74 -13.85 13.09
CA THR A 230 18.73 -15.26 12.70
C THR A 230 20.04 -15.58 11.96
N PRO A 231 20.35 -16.86 11.68
CA PRO A 231 21.47 -17.21 10.79
C PRO A 231 21.40 -16.57 9.39
N PHE A 232 20.22 -16.08 8.99
CA PHE A 232 19.96 -15.45 7.69
C PHE A 232 19.88 -13.92 7.75
N GLY A 233 20.15 -13.31 8.91
CA GLY A 233 20.10 -11.85 9.12
C GLY A 233 19.07 -11.41 10.15
N VAL A 234 18.87 -10.10 10.25
CA VAL A 234 17.90 -9.47 11.17
C VAL A 234 16.47 -9.78 10.72
N GLN A 235 15.64 -10.28 11.63
CA GLN A 235 14.25 -10.64 11.32
C GLN A 235 13.40 -9.43 10.91
N SER A 236 13.47 -8.35 11.68
CA SER A 236 12.76 -7.11 11.43
C SER A 236 13.47 -5.93 12.09
N VAL A 237 13.26 -4.75 11.53
CA VAL A 237 13.68 -3.47 12.10
C VAL A 237 12.42 -2.65 12.28
N ALA A 238 12.20 -2.08 13.44
CA ALA A 238 10.99 -1.33 13.73
C ALA A 238 11.27 0.14 14.01
N THR A 239 10.40 1.01 13.52
CA THR A 239 10.35 2.43 13.85
C THR A 239 9.23 2.70 14.85
N GLN A 240 9.46 3.64 15.78
CA GLN A 240 8.54 3.90 16.90
C GLN A 240 8.15 5.38 17.00
N TYR A 241 6.85 5.64 17.15
CA TYR A 241 6.27 6.97 17.16
C TYR A 241 5.29 7.15 18.33
N VAL A 242 5.27 8.35 18.90
CA VAL A 242 4.30 8.75 19.92
C VAL A 242 3.65 10.07 19.53
N LEU A 243 2.33 10.09 19.57
CA LEU A 243 1.52 11.29 19.43
C LEU A 243 0.71 11.47 20.71
N ARG A 244 0.78 12.64 21.33
CA ARG A 244 0.06 12.97 22.58
C ARG A 244 -1.02 13.99 22.30
N ASN A 245 -2.18 13.80 22.91
CA ASN A 245 -3.32 14.70 22.86
C ASN A 245 -3.71 15.17 21.43
N PRO A 246 -3.90 14.26 20.45
CA PRO A 246 -4.36 14.66 19.12
C PRO A 246 -5.72 15.36 19.20
N ALA A 247 -5.87 16.46 18.46
CA ALA A 247 -7.10 17.24 18.42
C ALA A 247 -8.25 16.43 17.78
N PRO A 248 -9.43 16.31 18.45
CA PRO A 248 -10.59 15.66 17.85
C PRO A 248 -11.08 16.41 16.61
N GLY A 249 -11.47 15.64 15.58
CA GLY A 249 -11.97 16.16 14.30
C GLY A 249 -10.88 16.48 13.27
N GLU A 250 -9.61 16.57 13.68
CA GLU A 250 -8.49 16.92 12.80
C GLU A 250 -7.71 15.69 12.33
N TYR A 251 -7.09 15.82 11.16
CA TYR A 251 -6.08 14.89 10.67
C TYR A 251 -4.71 15.30 11.22
N VAL A 252 -4.23 14.58 12.23
CA VAL A 252 -2.99 14.88 12.91
C VAL A 252 -1.90 13.95 12.40
N ARG A 253 -0.78 14.51 11.93
CA ARG A 253 0.37 13.71 11.51
C ARG A 253 0.97 12.97 12.72
N VAL A 254 1.27 11.69 12.56
CA VAL A 254 2.01 10.87 13.53
C VAL A 254 3.50 10.88 13.18
N ALA A 255 3.82 10.56 11.93
CA ALA A 255 5.18 10.53 11.43
C ALA A 255 5.22 10.54 9.89
N THR A 256 6.39 10.83 9.37
CA THR A 256 6.74 10.64 7.96
C THR A 256 7.97 9.74 7.87
N GLU A 257 7.89 8.66 7.10
CA GLU A 257 9.05 7.86 6.72
C GLU A 257 9.41 8.14 5.26
N THR A 258 10.69 8.29 4.98
CA THR A 258 11.22 8.44 3.63
C THR A 258 12.20 7.32 3.36
N VAL A 259 11.90 6.50 2.37
CA VAL A 259 12.72 5.38 1.95
C VAL A 259 13.38 5.73 0.64
N ARG A 260 14.70 5.59 0.57
CA ARG A 260 15.51 5.73 -0.63
C ARG A 260 16.38 4.51 -0.82
N TRP A 261 16.77 4.25 -2.05
CA TRP A 261 17.72 3.20 -2.34
C TRP A 261 18.74 3.66 -3.38
N ARG A 262 19.91 3.02 -3.37
CA ARG A 262 20.90 3.13 -4.45
C ARG A 262 21.56 1.79 -4.70
N ARG A 263 22.06 1.60 -5.92
CA ARG A 263 22.91 0.46 -6.26
C ARG A 263 24.33 0.71 -5.76
N ILE A 264 24.99 -0.32 -5.24
CA ILE A 264 26.38 -0.29 -4.76
C ILE A 264 27.27 -1.27 -5.50
#